data_AF-A0A1I8J5T8-F1
#
_entry.id   AF-A0A1I8J5T8-F1
#
_cell.length_a   1.000
_cell.length_b   1.000
_cell.length_c   1.000
_cell.angle_alpha   90.00
_cell.angle_beta   90.00
_cell.angle_gamma   90.00
#
_symmetry.space_group_name_H-M   'P 1'
#
loop_
_entity.id
_entity.type
_entity.pdbx_description
1 polymer ?
#
loop_
_entity_poly.entity_id
_entity_poly.type
_entity_poly.pdbx_seq_one_letter_code
_entity_poly.pdbx_strand_id
1 'polypeptide(L)'
;VQHVSDFELVFVGKNKSAQTSSRYSGTADPIHVNDGVTNRYMIHSAAGDPMPWVMLDMDQPHAVFGARVWNRLDNTWNERFTQISFGVTNNPAVWTAFNSHLFQLCFYYTDVPTVADNPIKVNCSKPIVGRYFAIYKNITGLSSSQQYINIFEIDILAMAKGASLCVSSAQSSFPAASSALLTRWSGLKSPRLDCIFKCTAQPACLFALVIPGNGDCLLFGPSGGLAGFIGGSCFRCVAVLE
;
A
#
# COMPACT_ATOMS: atom_id res chain seq x y z
N VAL A 1 14.81 28.54 -7.71
CA VAL A 1 13.51 27.83 -7.72
C VAL A 1 13.73 26.47 -8.35
N GLN A 2 13.81 25.41 -7.57
CA GLN A 2 14.15 24.07 -8.05
C GLN A 2 12.97 23.15 -7.79
N HIS A 3 12.22 22.81 -8.84
CA HIS A 3 11.15 21.83 -8.79
C HIS A 3 11.75 20.43 -8.58
N VAL A 4 11.50 19.84 -7.41
CA VAL A 4 11.88 18.47 -7.06
C VAL A 4 10.66 17.57 -7.31
N SER A 5 10.70 16.87 -8.45
CA SER A 5 9.98 15.65 -8.85
C SER A 5 8.53 15.42 -8.38
N ASP A 6 7.61 15.49 -9.35
CA ASP A 6 6.17 15.25 -9.26
C ASP A 6 5.82 13.79 -8.91
N PHE A 7 5.71 13.50 -7.62
CA PHE A 7 4.94 12.35 -7.14
C PHE A 7 3.52 12.82 -6.83
N GLU A 8 2.54 12.08 -7.31
CA GLU A 8 1.14 12.30 -7.02
C GLU A 8 0.63 11.17 -6.13
N LEU A 9 -0.26 11.52 -5.21
CA LEU A 9 -1.03 10.54 -4.45
C LEU A 9 -2.22 10.13 -5.30
N VAL A 10 -2.23 8.86 -5.71
CA VAL A 10 -3.33 8.26 -6.46
C VAL A 10 -4.04 7.24 -5.60
N PHE A 11 -5.32 7.04 -5.88
CA PHE A 11 -6.04 5.91 -5.32
C PHE A 11 -5.72 4.65 -6.12
N VAL A 12 -5.48 3.55 -5.42
CA VAL A 12 -5.53 2.23 -6.02
C VAL A 12 -6.93 2.03 -6.61
N GLY A 13 -7.01 1.42 -7.80
CA GLY A 13 -8.28 1.22 -8.49
C GLY A 13 -9.30 0.45 -7.65
N LYS A 14 -10.59 0.65 -7.94
CA LYS A 14 -11.72 0.01 -7.26
C LYS A 14 -11.92 -1.45 -7.68
N ASN A 15 -12.84 -2.12 -6.98
CA ASN A 15 -13.29 -3.49 -7.22
C ASN A 15 -12.16 -4.52 -7.09
N LYS A 16 -11.25 -4.28 -6.13
CA LYS A 16 -10.21 -5.24 -5.78
C LYS A 16 -10.80 -6.48 -5.12
N SER A 17 -10.15 -7.62 -5.35
CA SER A 17 -10.51 -8.86 -4.65
C SER A 17 -10.30 -8.65 -3.15
N ALA A 18 -11.25 -9.14 -2.35
CA ALA A 18 -11.24 -8.95 -0.91
C ALA A 18 -11.58 -10.24 -0.16
N GLN A 19 -11.00 -10.39 1.02
CA GLN A 19 -11.32 -11.45 1.98
C GLN A 19 -11.55 -10.84 3.37
N THR A 20 -12.30 -11.55 4.20
CA THR A 20 -12.48 -11.24 5.62
C THR A 20 -12.26 -12.50 6.45
N SER A 21 -11.76 -12.31 7.66
CA SER A 21 -11.71 -13.28 8.75
C SER A 21 -12.99 -14.10 8.92
N SER A 22 -14.10 -13.39 9.06
CA SER A 22 -15.43 -13.93 9.24
C SER A 22 -16.46 -12.90 8.79
N ARG A 23 -17.72 -13.33 8.67
CA ARG A 23 -18.84 -12.47 8.28
C ARG A 23 -20.05 -12.73 9.14
N TYR A 24 -20.60 -11.67 9.72
CA TYR A 24 -21.89 -11.72 10.41
C TYR A 24 -23.02 -11.98 9.41
N SER A 25 -24.03 -12.75 9.82
CA SER A 25 -25.14 -13.10 8.93
C SER A 25 -25.90 -11.85 8.46
N GLY A 26 -26.18 -11.76 7.16
CA GLY A 26 -26.93 -10.64 6.57
C GLY A 26 -26.11 -9.39 6.26
N THR A 27 -24.78 -9.44 6.33
CA THR A 27 -23.91 -8.31 5.93
C THR A 27 -23.29 -8.54 4.55
N ALA A 28 -22.75 -7.47 3.95
CA ALA A 28 -22.27 -7.50 2.57
C ALA A 28 -21.08 -8.47 2.38
N ASP A 29 -20.91 -8.96 1.15
CA ASP A 29 -19.73 -9.74 0.76
C ASP A 29 -18.46 -8.86 0.78
N PRO A 30 -17.28 -9.42 1.12
CA PRO A 30 -16.04 -8.65 1.29
C PRO A 30 -15.66 -7.77 0.10
N ILE A 31 -16.06 -8.15 -1.12
CA ILE A 31 -15.79 -7.38 -2.35
C ILE A 31 -16.32 -5.95 -2.28
N HIS A 32 -17.37 -5.71 -1.49
CA HIS A 32 -17.97 -4.39 -1.31
C HIS A 32 -17.14 -3.43 -0.46
N VAL A 33 -16.03 -3.87 0.13
CA VAL A 33 -15.15 -2.98 0.90
C VAL A 33 -14.30 -2.05 0.01
N ASN A 34 -14.37 -2.20 -1.31
CA ASN A 34 -13.62 -1.36 -2.25
C ASN A 34 -14.40 -1.11 -3.55
N ASP A 35 -15.73 -1.01 -3.49
CA ASP A 35 -16.58 -0.88 -4.69
C ASP A 35 -16.97 0.58 -5.01
N GLY A 36 -16.58 1.53 -4.14
CA GLY A 36 -16.92 2.94 -4.25
C GLY A 36 -18.18 3.36 -3.49
N VAL A 37 -18.88 2.44 -2.82
CA VAL A 37 -20.14 2.71 -2.11
C VAL A 37 -19.91 2.86 -0.61
N THR A 38 -19.84 4.11 -0.16
CA THR A 38 -19.34 4.46 1.18
C THR A 38 -20.35 4.39 2.33
N ASN A 39 -21.62 4.02 2.07
CA ASN A 39 -22.69 4.12 3.08
C ASN A 39 -23.78 3.03 3.02
N ARG A 40 -23.60 1.97 2.21
CA ARG A 40 -24.65 0.96 1.98
C ARG A 40 -24.21 -0.45 2.33
N TYR A 41 -23.09 -0.90 1.78
CA TYR A 41 -22.67 -2.30 1.86
C TYR A 41 -21.70 -2.51 3.02
N MET A 42 -22.23 -2.60 4.23
CA MET A 42 -21.41 -2.79 5.42
C MET A 42 -20.85 -4.23 5.48
N ILE A 43 -19.54 -4.34 5.66
CA ILE A 43 -18.86 -5.55 6.14
C ILE A 43 -18.90 -5.53 7.66
N HIS A 44 -19.23 -6.67 8.29
CA HIS A 44 -19.21 -6.84 9.73
C HIS A 44 -18.63 -8.21 10.07
N SER A 45 -17.57 -8.24 10.88
CA SER A 45 -16.98 -9.51 11.34
C SER A 45 -17.94 -10.26 12.27
N ALA A 46 -17.95 -11.58 12.22
CA ALA A 46 -18.84 -12.36 13.07
C ALA A 46 -18.55 -12.18 14.57
N ALA A 47 -19.55 -12.45 15.40
CA ALA A 47 -19.36 -12.51 16.84
C ALA A 47 -18.45 -13.68 17.22
N GLY A 48 -17.52 -13.44 18.16
CA GLY A 48 -16.55 -14.43 18.60
C GLY A 48 -15.35 -14.63 17.68
N ASP A 49 -15.19 -13.79 16.65
CA ASP A 49 -13.97 -13.78 15.84
C ASP A 49 -12.76 -13.36 16.69
N PRO A 50 -11.76 -14.24 16.89
CA PRO A 50 -10.62 -13.96 17.77
C PRO A 50 -9.62 -12.97 17.18
N MET A 51 -9.67 -12.71 15.86
CA MET A 51 -8.80 -11.75 15.19
C MET A 51 -9.48 -11.23 13.93
N PRO A 52 -10.43 -10.29 14.06
CA PRO A 52 -11.10 -9.70 12.91
C PRO A 52 -10.09 -9.04 11.97
N TRP A 53 -10.20 -9.35 10.69
CA TRP A 53 -9.42 -8.74 9.62
C TRP A 53 -10.22 -8.63 8.33
N VAL A 54 -9.88 -7.63 7.53
CA VAL A 54 -10.32 -7.43 6.14
C VAL A 54 -9.09 -7.14 5.30
N MET A 55 -8.94 -7.85 4.18
CA MET A 55 -7.77 -7.79 3.31
C MET A 55 -8.16 -7.60 1.86
N LEU A 56 -7.44 -6.74 1.17
CA LEU A 56 -7.54 -6.44 -0.25
C LEU A 56 -6.29 -6.94 -0.98
N ASP A 57 -6.49 -7.64 -2.10
CA ASP A 57 -5.46 -7.88 -3.11
C ASP A 57 -5.51 -6.74 -4.14
N MET A 58 -4.47 -5.90 -4.18
CA MET A 58 -4.39 -4.76 -5.11
C MET A 58 -4.03 -5.17 -6.55
N ASP A 59 -4.02 -6.47 -6.86
CA ASP A 59 -3.62 -7.14 -8.11
C ASP A 59 -2.11 -7.08 -8.39
N GLN A 60 -1.48 -5.96 -8.06
CA GLN A 60 -0.04 -5.72 -8.25
C GLN A 60 0.54 -4.93 -7.06
N PRO A 61 1.87 -4.92 -6.89
CA PRO A 61 2.51 -4.13 -5.85
C PRO A 61 2.31 -2.62 -6.05
N HIS A 62 1.95 -1.91 -4.98
CA HIS A 62 1.84 -0.46 -4.90
C HIS A 62 2.71 0.10 -3.78
N ALA A 63 3.24 1.31 -3.94
CA ALA A 63 3.88 2.07 -2.86
C ALA A 63 2.79 2.76 -2.02
N VAL A 64 2.20 2.02 -1.09
CA VAL A 64 1.07 2.47 -0.26
C VAL A 64 1.55 3.56 0.71
N PHE A 65 0.91 4.72 0.64
CA PHE A 65 1.14 5.87 1.51
C PHE A 65 0.13 5.96 2.65
N GLY A 66 -1.07 5.38 2.48
CA GLY A 66 -2.11 5.46 3.48
C GLY A 66 -3.43 4.87 2.99
N ALA A 67 -4.50 5.16 3.72
CA ALA A 67 -5.84 4.76 3.35
C ALA A 67 -6.90 5.72 3.87
N ARG A 68 -8.11 5.60 3.34
CA ARG A 68 -9.33 6.18 3.87
C ARG A 68 -10.30 5.05 4.18
N VAL A 69 -10.88 5.05 5.36
CA VAL A 69 -11.84 4.03 5.77
C VAL A 69 -13.15 4.67 6.13
N TRP A 70 -14.24 4.23 5.50
CA TRP A 70 -15.58 4.62 5.88
C TRP A 70 -16.09 3.67 6.94
N ASN A 71 -16.11 4.14 8.18
CA ASN A 71 -16.60 3.36 9.32
C ASN A 71 -18.13 3.51 9.48
N ARG A 72 -18.75 2.56 10.16
CA ARG A 72 -20.11 2.69 10.66
C ARG A 72 -20.16 3.56 11.91
N LEU A 73 -20.99 4.60 11.87
CA LEU A 73 -21.02 5.64 12.91
C LEU A 73 -22.35 5.82 13.64
N ASP A 74 -23.42 5.12 13.23
CA ASP A 74 -24.70 5.22 13.93
C ASP A 74 -24.63 4.57 15.31
N ASN A 75 -25.37 5.16 16.26
CA ASN A 75 -25.36 4.77 17.67
C ASN A 75 -23.95 4.81 18.28
N THR A 76 -23.69 3.97 19.28
CA THR A 76 -22.36 3.80 19.90
C THR A 76 -21.45 2.88 19.09
N TRP A 77 -21.77 2.58 17.82
CA TRP A 77 -21.07 1.53 17.07
C TRP A 77 -19.78 2.03 16.45
N ASN A 78 -19.52 3.34 16.50
CA ASN A 78 -18.26 3.94 16.14
C ASN A 78 -17.09 3.42 17.02
N GLU A 79 -17.35 3.07 18.29
CA GLU A 79 -16.35 2.52 19.20
C GLU A 79 -15.74 1.18 18.74
N ARG A 80 -16.41 0.49 17.80
CA ARG A 80 -15.89 -0.72 17.17
C ARG A 80 -14.68 -0.43 16.29
N PHE A 81 -14.48 0.78 15.81
CA PHE A 81 -13.30 1.12 15.04
C PHE A 81 -12.24 1.73 15.96
N THR A 82 -11.62 0.87 16.78
CA THR A 82 -10.50 1.21 17.67
C THR A 82 -9.51 0.06 17.66
N GLN A 83 -8.24 0.33 18.01
CA GLN A 83 -7.15 -0.64 18.03
C GLN A 83 -7.01 -1.41 16.70
N ILE A 84 -7.06 -0.67 15.58
CA ILE A 84 -6.96 -1.20 14.23
C ILE A 84 -5.52 -1.04 13.71
N SER A 85 -4.90 -2.16 13.36
CA SER A 85 -3.64 -2.18 12.62
C SER A 85 -3.91 -2.10 11.13
N PHE A 86 -3.12 -1.29 10.44
CA PHE A 86 -3.08 -1.17 8.98
C PHE A 86 -1.77 -1.74 8.49
N GLY A 87 -1.82 -2.80 7.69
CA GLY A 87 -0.64 -3.53 7.25
C GLY A 87 -0.55 -3.66 5.73
N VAL A 88 0.68 -3.70 5.22
CA VAL A 88 0.96 -3.95 3.81
C VAL A 88 2.00 -5.07 3.68
N THR A 89 1.83 -5.96 2.70
CA THR A 89 2.82 -7.00 2.40
C THR A 89 2.83 -7.38 0.94
N ASN A 90 3.92 -8.01 0.51
CA ASN A 90 4.03 -8.65 -0.80
C ASN A 90 4.07 -10.18 -0.70
N ASN A 91 3.95 -10.75 0.50
CA ASN A 91 3.99 -12.20 0.68
C ASN A 91 2.64 -12.83 0.30
N PRO A 92 2.55 -13.64 -0.77
CA PRO A 92 1.29 -14.21 -1.23
C PRO A 92 0.68 -15.25 -0.28
N ALA A 93 1.45 -15.77 0.68
CA ALA A 93 0.93 -16.74 1.65
C ALA A 93 -0.26 -16.18 2.46
N VAL A 94 -0.29 -14.85 2.70
CA VAL A 94 -1.37 -14.21 3.47
C VAL A 94 -2.73 -14.35 2.81
N TRP A 95 -2.79 -14.48 1.48
CA TRP A 95 -4.04 -14.64 0.72
C TRP A 95 -4.69 -16.01 0.88
N THR A 96 -3.88 -17.02 1.23
CA THR A 96 -4.36 -18.38 1.50
C THR A 96 -4.62 -18.59 2.99
N ALA A 97 -3.73 -18.06 3.84
CA ALA A 97 -3.86 -18.14 5.28
C ALA A 97 -3.37 -16.83 5.91
N PHE A 98 -4.30 -16.07 6.47
CA PHE A 98 -3.98 -14.79 7.09
C PHE A 98 -2.99 -14.97 8.24
N ASN A 99 -1.91 -14.18 8.23
CA ASN A 99 -0.92 -14.11 9.29
C ASN A 99 -0.45 -12.66 9.44
N SER A 100 -0.86 -12.01 10.53
CA SER A 100 -0.56 -10.60 10.80
C SER A 100 0.94 -10.30 10.92
N HIS A 101 1.77 -11.30 11.25
CA HIS A 101 3.23 -11.13 11.33
C HIS A 101 3.92 -10.98 9.96
N LEU A 102 3.24 -11.32 8.87
CA LEU A 102 3.75 -11.15 7.52
C LEU A 102 3.47 -9.74 6.97
N PHE A 103 2.72 -8.91 7.69
CA PHE A 103 2.44 -7.54 7.32
C PHE A 103 3.43 -6.57 7.95
N GLN A 104 3.94 -5.66 7.13
CA GLN A 104 4.62 -4.48 7.64
C GLN A 104 3.56 -3.46 8.08
N LEU A 105 3.60 -3.09 9.36
CA LEU A 105 2.67 -2.12 9.94
C LEU A 105 2.90 -0.73 9.34
N CYS A 106 1.87 -0.19 8.70
CA CYS A 106 1.79 1.18 8.19
C CYS A 106 1.38 2.16 9.30
N PHE A 107 0.30 1.82 10.01
CA PHE A 107 -0.31 2.68 11.01
C PHE A 107 -1.05 1.82 12.05
N TYR A 108 -1.17 2.34 13.27
CA TYR A 108 -1.97 1.74 14.33
C TYR A 108 -2.93 2.80 14.89
N TYR A 109 -4.22 2.56 14.72
CA TYR A 109 -5.28 3.48 15.13
C TYR A 109 -5.85 3.08 16.49
N THR A 110 -5.81 3.98 17.47
CA THR A 110 -6.24 3.70 18.85
C THR A 110 -7.46 4.50 19.30
N ASP A 111 -7.85 5.52 18.55
CA ASP A 111 -8.94 6.40 18.94
C ASP A 111 -10.32 5.77 18.68
N VAL A 112 -11.38 6.55 18.87
CA VAL A 112 -12.75 6.22 18.47
C VAL A 112 -13.21 7.31 17.51
N PRO A 113 -13.55 6.98 16.25
CA PRO A 113 -13.88 7.99 15.25
C PRO A 113 -15.22 8.66 15.56
N THR A 114 -15.30 9.96 15.26
CA THR A 114 -16.53 10.74 15.27
C THR A 114 -17.10 10.88 13.85
N VAL A 115 -18.26 11.52 13.72
CA VAL A 115 -18.85 11.85 12.41
C VAL A 115 -17.93 12.72 11.56
N ALA A 116 -17.19 13.64 12.18
CA ALA A 116 -16.25 14.52 11.48
C ALA A 116 -15.02 13.76 10.95
N ASP A 117 -14.69 12.60 11.54
CA ASP A 117 -13.53 11.80 11.18
C ASP A 117 -13.80 10.84 10.03
N ASN A 118 -15.01 10.78 9.45
CA ASN A 118 -15.37 9.80 8.43
C ASN A 118 -15.39 10.43 7.02
N PRO A 119 -14.53 9.99 6.07
CA PRO A 119 -13.64 8.84 6.15
C PRO A 119 -12.44 9.06 7.06
N ILE A 120 -12.09 8.00 7.80
CA ILE A 120 -10.93 7.95 8.68
C ILE A 120 -9.68 7.93 7.80
N LYS A 121 -8.90 9.01 7.88
CA LYS A 121 -7.68 9.18 7.09
C LYS A 121 -6.50 8.65 7.88
N VAL A 122 -5.82 7.66 7.32
CA VAL A 122 -4.59 7.10 7.88
C VAL A 122 -3.44 7.32 6.93
N ASN A 123 -2.35 7.84 7.45
CA ASN A 123 -1.11 8.06 6.71
C ASN A 123 -0.02 7.20 7.32
N CYS A 124 0.67 6.41 6.50
CA CYS A 124 1.85 5.69 6.93
C CYS A 124 2.97 6.69 7.25
N SER A 125 3.83 6.37 8.22
CA SER A 125 5.03 7.18 8.50
C SER A 125 6.01 7.23 7.33
N LYS A 126 5.97 6.20 6.47
CA LYS A 126 6.68 6.10 5.20
C LYS A 126 5.88 5.21 4.24
N PRO A 127 6.02 5.39 2.92
CA PRO A 127 5.41 4.49 1.94
C PRO A 127 5.89 3.05 2.14
N ILE A 128 4.98 2.08 2.01
CA ILE A 128 5.28 0.64 2.07
C ILE A 128 4.92 0.00 0.73
N VAL A 129 5.89 -0.69 0.12
CA VAL A 129 5.66 -1.42 -1.12
C VAL A 129 5.05 -2.79 -0.82
N GLY A 130 3.89 -3.07 -1.39
CA GLY A 130 3.26 -4.40 -1.32
C GLY A 130 2.02 -4.52 -2.18
N ARG A 131 1.53 -5.75 -2.35
CA ARG A 131 0.34 -6.08 -3.14
C ARG A 131 -0.90 -6.27 -2.27
N TYR A 132 -0.72 -6.76 -1.04
CA TYR A 132 -1.82 -7.01 -0.12
C TYR A 132 -1.87 -5.92 0.93
N PHE A 133 -3.05 -5.35 1.11
CA PHE A 133 -3.35 -4.39 2.17
C PHE A 133 -4.38 -5.00 3.10
N ALA A 134 -4.16 -4.92 4.41
CA ALA A 134 -5.12 -5.43 5.38
C ALA A 134 -5.32 -4.43 6.51
N ILE A 135 -6.55 -4.42 7.02
CA ILE A 135 -6.84 -3.95 8.36
C ILE A 135 -7.10 -5.16 9.24
N TYR A 136 -6.58 -5.14 10.46
CA TYR A 136 -6.77 -6.23 11.41
C TYR A 136 -6.72 -5.71 12.83
N LYS A 137 -7.32 -6.46 13.75
CA LYS A 137 -7.48 -6.08 15.15
C LYS A 137 -7.06 -7.20 16.06
N ASN A 138 -6.30 -6.85 17.09
CA ASN A 138 -6.15 -7.70 18.27
C ASN A 138 -7.28 -7.38 19.26
N ILE A 139 -8.11 -8.36 19.60
CA ILE A 139 -9.26 -8.15 20.49
C ILE A 139 -8.90 -8.24 21.98
N THR A 140 -7.66 -8.57 22.31
CA THR A 140 -7.21 -8.73 23.70
C THR A 140 -7.40 -7.43 24.47
N GLY A 141 -8.14 -7.50 25.58
CA GLY A 141 -8.42 -6.33 26.42
C GLY A 141 -9.56 -5.42 25.93
N LEU A 142 -10.23 -5.76 24.82
CA LEU A 142 -11.40 -5.04 24.34
C LEU A 142 -12.70 -5.54 24.97
N SER A 143 -13.64 -4.63 25.22
CA SER A 143 -15.00 -5.00 25.61
C SER A 143 -15.70 -5.75 24.48
N SER A 144 -16.69 -6.59 24.79
CA SER A 144 -17.40 -7.37 23.78
C SER A 144 -17.99 -6.53 22.64
N SER A 145 -18.40 -5.29 22.89
CA SER A 145 -18.94 -4.38 21.87
C SER A 145 -17.87 -3.88 20.89
N GLN A 146 -16.58 -3.89 21.28
CA GLN A 146 -15.45 -3.38 20.52
C GLN A 146 -14.70 -4.45 19.70
N GLN A 147 -15.04 -5.74 19.85
CA GLN A 147 -14.32 -6.87 19.24
C GLN A 147 -14.65 -7.09 17.76
N TYR A 148 -15.24 -6.11 17.08
CA TYR A 148 -15.68 -6.23 15.69
C TYR A 148 -14.90 -5.30 14.76
N ILE A 149 -14.87 -5.64 13.48
CA ILE A 149 -14.62 -4.69 12.39
C ILE A 149 -15.94 -4.51 11.64
N ASN A 150 -16.40 -3.26 11.50
CA ASN A 150 -17.65 -2.93 10.82
C ASN A 150 -17.53 -1.67 9.94
N ILE A 151 -17.14 -1.86 8.69
CA ILE A 151 -16.80 -0.78 7.78
C ILE A 151 -17.61 -0.88 6.50
N PHE A 152 -17.74 0.23 5.79
CA PHE A 152 -18.39 0.31 4.48
C PHE A 152 -17.39 0.22 3.33
N GLU A 153 -16.27 0.94 3.41
CA GLU A 153 -15.36 1.11 2.27
C GLU A 153 -13.94 1.39 2.75
N ILE A 154 -12.95 0.95 1.97
CA ILE A 154 -11.52 1.27 2.09
C ILE A 154 -11.03 1.79 0.74
N ASP A 155 -10.41 2.96 0.78
CA ASP A 155 -9.57 3.48 -0.31
C ASP A 155 -8.11 3.43 0.07
N ILE A 156 -7.28 2.85 -0.78
CA ILE A 156 -5.84 2.80 -0.56
C ILE A 156 -5.19 3.94 -1.33
N LEU A 157 -4.44 4.79 -0.64
CA LEU A 157 -3.62 5.83 -1.27
C LEU A 157 -2.24 5.26 -1.54
N ALA A 158 -1.78 5.38 -2.77
CA ALA A 158 -0.45 5.00 -3.20
C ALA A 158 0.26 6.18 -3.84
N MET A 159 1.59 6.17 -3.80
CA MET A 159 2.39 7.11 -4.59
C MET A 159 2.51 6.61 -6.02
N ALA A 160 2.16 7.46 -6.97
CA ALA A 160 2.48 7.29 -8.38
C ALA A 160 3.38 8.43 -8.85
N LYS A 161 4.26 8.16 -9.81
CA LYS A 161 5.02 9.20 -10.50
C LYS A 161 4.09 9.85 -11.54
N GLY A 162 4.09 11.19 -11.61
CA GLY A 162 3.21 12.03 -12.43
C GLY A 162 2.45 11.33 -13.57
N ALA A 163 1.14 11.24 -13.42
CA ALA A 163 0.25 10.70 -14.42
C ALA A 163 0.16 11.67 -15.62
N SER A 164 0.88 11.36 -16.70
CA SER A 164 0.24 11.52 -18.01
C SER A 164 -0.75 10.36 -18.13
N LEU A 165 -2.01 10.67 -17.84
CA LEU A 165 -3.17 9.82 -18.11
C LEU A 165 -3.16 9.41 -19.59
N CYS A 166 -2.71 8.20 -19.89
CA CYS A 166 -3.06 7.50 -21.12
C CYS A 166 -3.52 6.08 -20.75
N VAL A 167 -4.82 5.97 -20.50
CA VAL A 167 -5.53 4.76 -20.92
C VAL A 167 -5.57 4.82 -22.44
N SER A 168 -4.69 4.06 -23.08
CA SER A 168 -4.96 3.55 -24.41
C SER A 168 -4.39 2.14 -24.51
N SER A 169 -5.27 1.23 -24.89
CA SER A 169 -4.98 -0.12 -25.33
C SER A 169 -3.66 -0.20 -26.12
N ALA A 170 -2.72 -1.00 -25.63
CA ALA A 170 -1.62 -1.48 -26.46
C ALA A 170 -1.33 -2.94 -26.10
N GLN A 171 -2.08 -3.84 -26.74
CA GLN A 171 -1.51 -5.10 -27.16
C GLN A 171 -0.21 -4.79 -27.90
N SER A 172 0.93 -5.27 -27.38
CA SER A 172 2.07 -5.55 -28.24
C SER A 172 2.92 -6.66 -27.62
N SER A 173 2.63 -7.87 -28.09
CA SER A 173 3.63 -8.90 -28.26
C SER A 173 4.84 -8.32 -29.01
N PHE A 174 6.02 -8.38 -28.41
CA PHE A 174 7.27 -8.24 -29.16
C PHE A 174 8.11 -9.51 -29.03
N PRO A 175 8.61 -10.06 -30.15
CA PRO A 175 9.37 -11.28 -30.18
C PRO A 175 10.82 -11.05 -29.73
N ALA A 176 11.44 -12.13 -29.27
CA ALA A 176 12.84 -12.20 -28.88
C ALA A 176 13.77 -11.98 -30.09
N ALA A 177 14.12 -10.74 -30.38
CA ALA A 177 15.35 -10.37 -31.10
C ALA A 177 15.50 -8.84 -31.10
N SER A 178 16.40 -8.30 -30.27
CA SER A 178 17.20 -7.10 -30.56
C SER A 178 18.16 -6.79 -29.41
N SER A 179 19.07 -7.74 -29.14
CA SER A 179 20.27 -7.51 -28.34
C SER A 179 21.35 -6.83 -29.22
N ALA A 180 21.10 -5.63 -29.74
CA ALA A 180 22.07 -4.95 -30.60
C ALA A 180 21.85 -3.42 -30.72
N LEU A 181 21.83 -2.69 -29.60
CA LEU A 181 21.94 -1.22 -29.60
C LEU A 181 22.82 -0.67 -28.46
N LEU A 182 23.73 -1.49 -27.90
CA LEU A 182 24.48 -1.14 -26.68
C LEU A 182 25.85 -0.46 -26.90
N THR A 183 26.21 0.00 -28.09
CA THR A 183 27.57 0.54 -28.34
C THR A 183 27.62 1.91 -29.03
N ARG A 184 26.62 2.78 -28.86
CA ARG A 184 26.71 4.14 -29.45
C ARG A 184 26.47 5.35 -28.56
N TRP A 185 26.30 5.18 -27.24
CA TRP A 185 25.96 6.30 -26.33
C TRP A 185 26.95 6.47 -25.16
N SER A 186 28.25 6.38 -25.43
CA SER A 186 29.32 6.63 -24.44
C SER A 186 29.58 8.11 -24.13
N GLY A 187 28.69 9.04 -24.54
CA GLY A 187 28.91 10.49 -24.48
C GLY A 187 28.02 11.31 -23.54
N LEU A 188 26.97 10.74 -22.93
CA LEU A 188 26.05 11.48 -22.05
C LEU A 188 26.05 10.88 -20.65
N LYS A 189 27.01 11.31 -19.81
CA LYS A 189 27.03 11.00 -18.37
C LYS A 189 25.92 11.75 -17.65
N SER A 190 24.69 11.27 -17.80
CA SER A 190 23.58 11.70 -16.96
C SER A 190 23.51 10.75 -15.77
N PRO A 191 23.67 11.22 -14.52
CA PRO A 191 23.56 10.38 -13.33
C PRO A 191 22.19 9.68 -13.23
N ARG A 192 21.16 10.24 -13.87
CA ARG A 192 19.85 9.59 -14.03
C ARG A 192 19.90 8.35 -14.91
N LEU A 193 20.64 8.38 -16.01
CA LEU A 193 20.79 7.23 -16.90
C LEU A 193 21.61 6.13 -16.23
N ASP A 194 22.67 6.50 -15.51
CA ASP A 194 23.49 5.53 -14.77
C ASP A 194 22.70 4.76 -13.72
N CYS A 195 21.81 5.43 -12.97
CA CYS A 195 20.95 4.75 -12.00
C CYS A 195 19.91 3.84 -12.67
N ILE A 196 19.37 4.24 -13.82
CA ILE A 196 18.45 3.40 -14.60
C ILE A 196 19.19 2.16 -15.11
N PHE A 197 20.39 2.31 -15.67
CA PHE A 197 21.20 1.18 -16.14
C PHE A 197 21.59 0.24 -15.00
N LYS A 198 21.93 0.77 -13.82
CA LYS A 198 22.20 -0.04 -12.63
C LYS A 198 20.96 -0.81 -12.17
N CYS A 199 19.76 -0.23 -12.31
CA CYS A 199 18.52 -0.91 -11.99
C CYS A 199 18.15 -1.98 -13.02
N THR A 200 18.22 -1.68 -14.33
CA THR A 200 17.91 -2.67 -15.37
C THR A 200 18.89 -3.83 -15.42
N ALA A 201 20.13 -3.63 -14.96
CA ALA A 201 21.11 -4.69 -14.78
C ALA A 201 20.79 -5.62 -13.59
N GLN A 202 19.88 -5.23 -12.69
CA GLN A 202 19.50 -6.02 -11.51
C GLN A 202 18.10 -6.61 -11.72
N PRO A 203 17.95 -7.95 -11.83
CA PRO A 203 16.66 -8.60 -12.09
C PRO A 203 15.59 -8.31 -11.03
N ALA A 204 16.03 -7.97 -9.82
CA ALA A 204 15.19 -7.64 -8.68
C ALA A 204 14.96 -6.13 -8.53
N CYS A 205 15.64 -5.25 -9.28
CA CYS A 205 15.44 -3.82 -9.09
C CYS A 205 14.13 -3.37 -9.74
N LEU A 206 13.22 -2.87 -8.90
CA LEU A 206 11.93 -2.31 -9.29
C LEU A 206 12.05 -0.81 -9.59
N PHE A 207 12.88 -0.10 -8.82
CA PHE A 207 13.13 1.31 -9.06
C PHE A 207 14.49 1.75 -8.49
N ALA A 208 15.04 2.81 -9.07
CA ALA A 208 16.24 3.47 -8.60
C ALA A 208 15.98 4.94 -8.31
N LEU A 209 16.53 5.44 -7.20
CA LEU A 209 16.47 6.84 -6.80
C LEU A 209 17.86 7.47 -6.93
N VAL A 210 17.94 8.59 -7.64
CA VAL A 210 19.17 9.35 -7.83
C VAL A 210 19.30 10.32 -6.67
N ILE A 211 20.40 10.25 -5.92
CA ILE A 211 20.71 11.19 -4.84
C ILE A 211 21.19 12.50 -5.49
N PRO A 212 20.48 13.63 -5.26
CA PRO A 212 20.90 14.92 -5.78
C PRO A 212 22.24 15.35 -5.16
N GLY A 213 23.16 15.88 -5.97
CA GLY A 213 24.41 16.46 -5.52
C GLY A 213 25.65 15.57 -5.67
N ASN A 214 25.51 14.24 -5.54
CA ASN A 214 26.63 13.30 -5.73
C ASN A 214 26.42 12.30 -6.87
N GLY A 215 25.18 12.15 -7.36
CA GLY A 215 24.87 11.22 -8.46
C GLY A 215 24.82 9.74 -8.04
N ASP A 216 24.82 9.46 -6.75
CA ASP A 216 24.67 8.10 -6.23
C ASP A 216 23.24 7.56 -6.43
N CYS A 217 23.12 6.24 -6.44
CA CYS A 217 21.87 5.54 -6.73
C CYS A 217 21.44 4.68 -5.54
N LEU A 218 20.19 4.80 -5.11
CA LEU A 218 19.53 3.83 -4.24
C LEU A 218 18.69 2.89 -5.11
N LEU A 219 19.00 1.59 -5.09
CA LEU A 219 18.26 0.58 -5.82
C LEU A 219 17.27 -0.11 -4.88
N PHE A 220 16.03 -0.27 -5.31
CA PHE A 220 14.97 -0.88 -4.52
C PHE A 220 14.44 -2.10 -5.26
N GLY A 221 14.33 -3.21 -4.54
CA GLY A 221 13.86 -4.49 -5.08
C GLY A 221 13.23 -5.36 -4.01
N PRO A 222 12.48 -6.42 -4.37
CA PRO A 222 11.99 -7.38 -3.41
C PRO A 222 13.20 -8.08 -2.78
N SER A 223 13.31 -8.02 -1.45
CA SER A 223 14.37 -8.71 -0.72
C SER A 223 14.20 -10.21 -0.88
N GLY A 224 15.10 -10.85 -1.64
CA GLY A 224 15.08 -12.30 -1.85
C GLY A 224 16.05 -12.88 -2.90
N GLY A 225 16.95 -12.09 -3.49
CA GLY A 225 17.92 -12.60 -4.48
C GLY A 225 19.36 -12.28 -4.09
N LEU A 226 20.22 -13.30 -4.15
CA LEU A 226 21.67 -13.23 -3.93
C LEU A 226 22.37 -12.31 -4.95
N ALA A 227 22.35 -11.00 -4.72
CA ALA A 227 23.34 -10.04 -5.23
C ALA A 227 23.17 -8.73 -4.47
N GLY A 228 24.18 -8.39 -3.65
CA GLY A 228 24.11 -7.33 -2.65
C GLY A 228 23.93 -5.91 -3.22
N PHE A 229 23.25 -5.06 -2.45
CA PHE A 229 23.94 -4.09 -1.60
C PHE A 229 23.00 -3.63 -0.47
N ILE A 230 23.57 -3.61 0.74
CA ILE A 230 22.94 -3.11 1.97
C ILE A 230 23.05 -1.59 1.94
N GLY A 231 21.90 -0.91 1.90
CA GLY A 231 21.77 0.51 2.21
C GLY A 231 21.12 0.70 3.59
N GLY A 232 21.64 -0.01 4.59
CA GLY A 232 21.32 0.24 5.99
C GLY A 232 22.02 1.52 6.44
N SER A 233 21.36 2.66 6.24
CA SER A 233 21.65 3.89 6.97
C SER A 233 20.34 4.64 7.15
N CYS A 234 19.86 4.73 8.39
CA CYS A 234 18.81 5.66 8.77
C CYS A 234 19.23 7.08 8.36
N PHE A 235 18.61 7.66 7.34
CA PHE A 235 18.70 9.09 7.12
C PHE A 235 17.68 9.78 8.03
N ARG A 236 18.18 10.52 9.02
CA ARG A 236 17.39 11.51 9.74
C ARG A 236 17.14 12.66 8.77
N CYS A 237 15.93 12.80 8.25
CA CYS A 237 15.50 14.06 7.65
C CYS A 237 15.43 15.09 8.78
N VAL A 238 16.49 15.90 8.93
CA VAL A 238 16.44 17.10 9.79
C VAL A 238 15.92 18.23 8.92
N ALA A 239 14.73 18.74 9.26
CA ALA A 239 14.25 19.98 8.67
C ALA A 239 15.18 21.11 9.12
N VAL A 240 15.90 21.72 8.17
CA VAL A 240 16.54 23.01 8.40
C VAL A 240 15.49 24.06 8.07
N LEU A 241 15.00 24.73 9.09
CA LEU A 241 14.21 25.96 8.97
C LEU A 241 15.21 27.10 8.78
N GLU A 242 15.18 27.75 7.62
CA GLU A 242 15.57 29.15 7.45
C GLU A 242 14.32 30.00 7.33
#